data_AF-A0A2V9BW49-F1
#
_entry.id   AF-A0A2V9BW49-F1
#
_cell.length_a   1.000
_cell.length_b   1.000
_cell.length_c   1.000
_cell.angle_alpha   90.00
_cell.angle_beta   90.00
_cell.angle_gamma   90.00
#
_symmetry.space_group_name_H-M   'P 1'
#
loop_
_entity.id
_entity.type
_entity.pdbx_description
1 polymer ?
#
loop_
_entity_poly.entity_id
_entity_poly.type
_entity_poly.pdbx_seq_one_letter_code
_entity_poly.pdbx_strand_id
1 'polypeptide(L)'
;MSRVPQLLEFCKEHKLTMLTVADLIRYRMQHERYVRRVAEAALPTRFGEFKMIAYSSDVDHDQHIALVRGNLEGQPPALVRVHSHCLTGDVFSSTTCDCRELIAISLEAIARENRGVFLYLHHTGRGFSVDPAEEPGALPQIHFHKRGQLDREPARQRMVQHESGIGAQILIDLGLRDIRVLTNHPKKVVALEGYGITIADQVPLCVASPKPTHQVL
;
A
#
# COMPACT_ATOMS: atom_id res chain seq x y z
N MET A 1 -10.56 9.54 31.70
CA MET A 1 -9.81 8.30 31.42
C MET A 1 -8.32 8.56 31.62
N SER A 2 -7.60 7.59 32.18
CA SER A 2 -6.16 7.66 32.40
C SER A 2 -5.39 7.79 31.08
N ARG A 3 -4.35 8.63 31.05
CA ARG A 3 -3.43 8.80 29.91
C ARG A 3 -2.17 7.95 30.10
N VAL A 4 -1.33 7.85 29.06
CA VAL A 4 -0.13 6.99 29.05
C VAL A 4 0.72 7.11 30.33
N PRO A 5 1.05 8.31 30.85
CA PRO A 5 1.85 8.40 32.08
C PRO A 5 1.18 7.73 33.30
N GLN A 6 -0.13 7.93 33.46
CA GLN A 6 -0.91 7.36 34.56
C GLN A 6 -1.08 5.85 34.41
N LEU A 7 -1.18 5.35 33.16
CA LEU A 7 -1.23 3.92 32.88
C LEU A 7 0.10 3.23 33.19
N LEU A 8 1.24 3.89 32.92
CA LEU A 8 2.56 3.36 33.28
C LEU A 8 2.72 3.20 34.80
N GLU A 9 2.29 4.19 35.57
CA GLU A 9 2.30 4.13 37.04
C GLU A 9 1.42 2.98 37.56
N PHE A 10 0.18 2.88 37.06
CA PHE A 10 -0.76 1.83 37.43
C PHE A 10 -0.24 0.43 37.08
N CYS A 11 0.30 0.24 35.87
CA CYS A 11 0.88 -1.03 35.45
C CYS A 11 2.07 -1.43 36.33
N LYS A 12 2.90 -0.46 36.75
CA LYS A 12 4.02 -0.71 37.66
C LYS A 12 3.54 -1.13 39.05
N GLU A 13 2.54 -0.45 39.60
CA GLU A 13 1.95 -0.78 40.92
C GLU A 13 1.36 -2.20 40.94
N HIS A 14 0.61 -2.55 39.90
CA HIS A 14 -0.10 -3.83 39.83
C HIS A 14 0.67 -4.94 39.11
N LYS A 15 1.94 -4.71 38.74
CA LYS A 15 2.79 -5.66 38.00
C LYS A 15 2.15 -6.18 36.71
N LEU A 16 1.52 -5.28 35.96
CA LEU A 16 0.90 -5.57 34.67
C LEU A 16 1.85 -5.16 33.53
N THR A 17 1.84 -5.93 32.45
CA THR A 17 2.56 -5.57 31.22
C THR A 17 1.75 -4.55 30.42
N MET A 18 2.40 -3.49 29.97
CA MET A 18 1.82 -2.50 29.05
C MET A 18 2.45 -2.66 27.67
N LEU A 19 1.63 -2.65 26.62
CA LEU A 19 2.05 -2.64 25.23
C LEU A 19 1.14 -1.72 24.41
N THR A 20 1.59 -1.31 23.22
CA THR A 20 0.77 -0.55 22.29
C THR A 20 0.14 -1.45 21.22
N VAL A 21 -0.96 -1.01 20.62
CA VAL A 21 -1.53 -1.68 19.44
C VAL A 21 -0.51 -1.73 18.29
N ALA A 22 0.33 -0.69 18.15
CA ALA A 22 1.40 -0.67 17.15
C ALA A 22 2.44 -1.77 17.39
N ASP A 23 2.80 -2.05 18.66
CA ASP A 23 3.73 -3.13 19.00
C ASP A 23 3.11 -4.50 18.75
N LEU A 24 1.81 -4.68 19.04
CA LEU A 24 1.11 -5.92 18.72
C LEU A 24 1.02 -6.16 17.21
N ILE A 25 0.71 -5.12 16.43
CA ILE A 25 0.75 -5.19 14.95
C ILE A 25 2.14 -5.61 14.50
N ARG A 26 3.20 -4.91 14.94
CA ARG A 26 4.58 -5.25 14.60
C ARG A 26 4.92 -6.71 14.92
N TYR A 27 4.56 -7.17 16.12
CA TYR A 27 4.80 -8.53 16.55
C TYR A 27 4.09 -9.55 15.64
N ARG A 28 2.78 -9.40 15.42
CA ARG A 28 2.02 -10.31 14.55
C ARG A 28 2.58 -10.33 13.14
N MET A 29 2.93 -9.18 12.58
CA MET A 29 3.48 -9.11 11.21
C MET A 29 4.85 -9.77 11.07
N GLN A 30 5.66 -9.80 12.12
CA GLN A 30 6.96 -10.49 12.14
C GLN A 30 6.83 -12.01 12.35
N HIS A 31 5.77 -12.47 13.01
CA HIS A 31 5.61 -13.87 13.42
C HIS A 31 4.52 -14.63 12.64
N GLU A 32 3.64 -13.90 11.96
CA GLU A 32 2.51 -14.45 11.21
C GLU A 32 2.64 -14.09 9.74
N ARG A 33 2.43 -15.09 8.87
CA ARG A 33 2.28 -14.89 7.42
C ARG A 33 0.87 -15.21 7.02
N TYR A 34 0.13 -14.19 6.60
CA TYR A 34 -1.25 -14.33 6.12
C TYR A 34 -1.41 -13.93 4.66
N VAL A 35 -0.34 -13.48 4.00
CA VAL A 35 -0.31 -13.26 2.55
C VAL A 35 0.43 -14.41 1.87
N ARG A 36 -0.16 -15.00 0.82
CA ARG A 36 0.33 -16.20 0.14
C ARG A 36 0.38 -16.02 -1.37
N ARG A 37 1.45 -16.48 -2.02
CA ARG A 37 1.48 -16.63 -3.49
C ARG A 37 0.46 -17.69 -3.90
N VAL A 38 -0.40 -17.37 -4.86
CA VAL A 38 -1.42 -18.30 -5.37
C VAL A 38 -1.23 -18.64 -6.84
N ALA A 39 -0.60 -17.77 -7.62
CA ALA A 39 -0.30 -18.04 -9.03
C ALA A 39 0.85 -17.15 -9.52
N GLU A 40 1.51 -17.58 -10.60
CA GLU A 40 2.48 -16.76 -11.33
C GLU A 40 2.37 -16.99 -12.84
N ALA A 41 2.73 -15.95 -13.61
CA ALA A 41 2.75 -15.99 -15.07
C ALA A 41 3.76 -14.99 -15.63
N ALA A 42 4.19 -15.21 -16.88
CA ALA A 42 4.86 -14.18 -17.67
C ALA A 42 3.81 -13.23 -18.26
N LEU A 43 4.01 -11.92 -18.08
CA LEU A 43 3.14 -10.88 -18.59
C LEU A 43 3.92 -9.99 -19.57
N PRO A 44 3.77 -10.20 -20.88
CA PRO A 44 4.27 -9.26 -21.86
C PRO A 44 3.45 -7.97 -21.80
N THR A 45 4.12 -6.82 -21.68
CA THR A 45 3.50 -5.50 -21.67
C THR A 45 4.18 -4.59 -22.68
N ARG A 46 3.59 -3.42 -22.96
CA ARG A 46 4.26 -2.38 -23.76
C ARG A 46 5.56 -1.84 -23.12
N PHE A 47 5.77 -2.09 -21.83
CA PHE A 47 6.98 -1.71 -21.10
C PHE A 47 8.03 -2.82 -21.05
N GLY A 48 7.74 -3.98 -21.66
CA GLY A 48 8.56 -5.19 -21.57
C GLY A 48 7.88 -6.31 -20.80
N GLU A 49 8.61 -7.40 -20.58
CA GLU A 49 8.10 -8.59 -19.90
C GLU A 49 8.20 -8.46 -18.37
N PHE A 50 7.16 -8.82 -17.66
CA PHE A 50 7.18 -8.89 -16.20
C PHE A 50 6.83 -10.31 -15.75
N LYS A 51 7.40 -10.74 -14.63
CA LYS A 51 6.83 -11.86 -13.88
C LYS A 51 5.67 -11.31 -13.05
N MET A 52 4.47 -11.73 -13.37
CA MET A 52 3.28 -11.43 -12.59
C MET A 52 3.10 -12.50 -11.52
N ILE A 53 2.88 -12.08 -10.28
CA ILE A 53 2.62 -12.96 -9.14
C ILE A 53 1.34 -12.49 -8.49
N ALA A 54 0.37 -13.40 -8.35
CA ALA A 54 -0.86 -13.16 -7.62
C ALA A 54 -0.69 -13.61 -6.17
N TYR A 55 -1.16 -12.77 -5.26
CA TYR A 55 -1.18 -13.00 -3.82
C TYR A 55 -2.61 -12.96 -3.30
N SER A 56 -2.92 -13.81 -2.32
CA SER A 56 -4.15 -13.75 -1.55
C SER A 56 -3.85 -13.52 -0.07
N SER A 57 -4.80 -12.92 0.64
CA SER A 57 -4.80 -12.77 2.09
C SER A 57 -5.65 -13.88 2.72
N ASP A 58 -5.28 -14.38 3.90
CA ASP A 58 -6.12 -15.30 4.69
C ASP A 58 -7.26 -14.54 5.41
N VAL A 59 -7.21 -13.21 5.41
CA VAL A 59 -8.10 -12.33 6.19
C VAL A 59 -9.19 -11.68 5.33
N ASP A 60 -8.98 -11.65 4.01
CA ASP A 60 -9.89 -11.05 3.04
C ASP A 60 -9.89 -11.89 1.74
N HIS A 61 -10.82 -11.59 0.83
CA HIS A 61 -10.94 -12.31 -0.44
C HIS A 61 -10.26 -11.60 -1.60
N ASP A 62 -9.58 -10.48 -1.33
CA ASP A 62 -8.96 -9.70 -2.39
C ASP A 62 -7.67 -10.39 -2.86
N GLN A 63 -7.38 -10.21 -4.15
CA GLN A 63 -6.13 -10.65 -4.74
C GLN A 63 -5.24 -9.46 -5.01
N HIS A 64 -3.95 -9.56 -4.72
CA HIS A 64 -2.97 -8.52 -4.97
C HIS A 64 -1.99 -8.98 -6.01
N ILE A 65 -1.47 -8.05 -6.81
CA ILE A 65 -0.55 -8.37 -7.90
C ILE A 65 0.81 -7.74 -7.63
N ALA A 66 1.87 -8.53 -7.79
CA ALA A 66 3.22 -8.02 -7.95
C ALA A 66 3.68 -8.24 -9.39
N LEU A 67 4.13 -7.18 -10.05
CA LEU A 67 4.85 -7.25 -11.33
C LEU A 67 6.32 -7.08 -11.04
N VAL A 68 7.09 -8.15 -11.24
CA VAL A 68 8.52 -8.21 -10.94
C VAL A 68 9.32 -8.15 -12.24
N ARG A 69 10.36 -7.32 -12.27
CA ARG A 69 11.31 -7.22 -13.38
C ARG A 69 12.73 -7.46 -12.87
N GLY A 70 13.45 -8.36 -13.55
CA GLY A 70 14.85 -8.68 -13.29
C GLY A 70 15.12 -9.46 -12.00
N ASN A 71 16.38 -9.48 -11.57
CA ASN A 71 16.80 -10.11 -10.32
C ASN A 71 16.76 -9.08 -9.18
N LEU A 72 16.04 -9.41 -8.10
CA LEU A 72 15.87 -8.56 -6.93
C LEU A 72 17.02 -8.66 -5.91
N GLU A 73 17.87 -9.69 -6.01
CA GLU A 73 18.94 -9.98 -5.04
C GLU A 73 20.15 -9.03 -5.13
N GLY A 74 20.71 -8.63 -3.99
CA GLY A 74 21.95 -7.85 -3.90
C GLY A 74 21.77 -6.33 -3.96
N GLN A 75 22.70 -5.62 -4.59
CA GLN A 75 22.68 -4.16 -4.75
C GLN A 75 22.70 -3.74 -6.23
N PRO A 76 22.20 -2.53 -6.57
CA PRO A 76 21.55 -1.55 -5.68
C PRO A 76 20.15 -2.01 -5.21
N PRO A 77 19.59 -1.45 -4.13
CA PRO A 77 18.23 -1.74 -3.69
C PRO A 77 17.20 -1.60 -4.82
N ALA A 78 16.24 -2.53 -4.87
CA ALA A 78 15.27 -2.61 -5.95
C ALA A 78 14.31 -1.41 -5.96
N LEU A 79 13.90 -0.98 -7.15
CA LEU A 79 12.92 0.08 -7.32
C LEU A 79 11.51 -0.46 -7.10
N VAL A 80 10.77 0.11 -6.16
CA VAL A 80 9.45 -0.39 -5.76
C VAL A 80 8.41 0.71 -5.90
N ARG A 81 7.32 0.40 -6.58
CA ARG A 81 6.08 1.19 -6.56
C ARG A 81 5.00 0.40 -5.84
N VAL A 82 4.41 0.98 -4.82
CA VAL A 82 3.15 0.49 -4.24
C VAL A 82 2.02 1.36 -4.76
N HIS A 83 1.01 0.73 -5.37
CA HIS A 83 -0.13 1.37 -5.99
C HIS A 83 -1.42 0.77 -5.45
N SER A 84 -2.26 1.61 -4.86
CA SER A 84 -3.62 1.23 -4.46
C SER A 84 -4.53 1.24 -5.69
N HIS A 85 -5.37 0.23 -5.82
CA HIS A 85 -6.31 0.08 -6.93
C HIS A 85 -7.17 1.33 -7.15
N CYS A 86 -7.33 1.73 -8.41
CA CYS A 86 -8.18 2.85 -8.78
C CYS A 86 -8.93 2.52 -10.06
N LEU A 87 -10.13 1.94 -9.95
CA LEU A 87 -10.92 1.57 -11.12
C LEU A 87 -11.08 2.73 -12.11
N THR A 88 -11.46 3.90 -11.61
CA THR A 88 -11.74 5.07 -12.44
C THR A 88 -10.50 5.63 -13.12
N GLY A 89 -9.37 5.69 -12.41
CA GLY A 89 -8.11 6.18 -12.95
C GLY A 89 -7.46 5.16 -13.88
N ASP A 90 -7.21 3.96 -13.35
CA ASP A 90 -6.40 2.92 -13.97
C ASP A 90 -7.05 2.35 -15.23
N VAL A 91 -8.37 2.12 -15.18
CA VAL A 91 -9.14 1.49 -16.27
C VAL A 91 -9.87 2.53 -17.12
N PHE A 92 -10.66 3.40 -16.49
CA PHE A 92 -11.52 4.34 -17.22
C PHE A 92 -10.85 5.68 -17.56
N SER A 93 -9.58 5.88 -17.22
CA SER A 93 -8.83 7.09 -17.57
C SER A 93 -9.43 8.38 -17.03
N SER A 94 -10.00 8.32 -15.83
CA SER A 94 -10.64 9.47 -15.21
C SER A 94 -9.69 10.67 -15.17
N THR A 95 -10.21 11.84 -15.53
CA THR A 95 -9.48 13.11 -15.47
C THR A 95 -9.42 13.69 -14.06
N THR A 96 -10.08 13.07 -13.07
CA THR A 96 -10.10 13.52 -11.67
C THR A 96 -8.88 13.08 -10.86
N CYS A 97 -8.07 12.16 -11.38
CA CYS A 97 -6.83 11.69 -10.75
C CYS A 97 -5.72 11.48 -11.79
N ASP A 98 -4.51 11.16 -11.32
CA ASP A 98 -3.31 10.92 -12.11
C ASP A 98 -2.89 9.44 -12.13
N CYS A 99 -3.73 8.53 -11.62
CA CYS A 99 -3.33 7.13 -11.37
C CYS A 99 -2.88 6.37 -12.62
N ARG A 100 -3.52 6.60 -13.78
CA ARG A 100 -3.09 6.01 -15.05
C ARG A 100 -1.69 6.45 -15.47
N GLU A 101 -1.37 7.73 -15.29
CA GLU A 101 -0.04 8.27 -15.60
C GLU A 101 1.01 7.72 -14.63
N LEU A 102 0.67 7.63 -13.33
CA LEU A 102 1.54 7.04 -12.31
C LEU A 102 1.86 5.57 -12.59
N ILE A 103 0.88 4.77 -13.05
CA ILE A 103 1.13 3.37 -13.48
C ILE A 103 2.14 3.35 -14.62
N ALA A 104 1.91 4.15 -15.66
CA ALA A 104 2.74 4.14 -16.85
C ALA A 104 4.19 4.53 -16.53
N ILE A 105 4.39 5.63 -15.82
CA ILE A 105 5.73 6.13 -15.46
C ILE A 105 6.45 5.14 -14.53
N SER A 106 5.73 4.53 -13.59
CA SER A 106 6.31 3.56 -12.65
C SER A 106 6.79 2.29 -13.37
N LEU A 107 5.95 1.72 -14.24
CA LEU A 107 6.31 0.54 -15.01
C LEU A 107 7.46 0.83 -15.99
N GLU A 108 7.49 2.00 -16.60
CA GLU A 108 8.60 2.42 -17.46
C GLU A 108 9.90 2.59 -16.68
N ALA A 109 9.86 3.21 -15.50
CA ALA A 109 11.03 3.37 -14.64
C ALA A 109 11.59 2.02 -14.18
N ILE A 110 10.71 1.10 -13.74
CA ILE A 110 11.10 -0.25 -13.31
C ILE A 110 11.67 -1.05 -14.50
N ALA A 111 11.04 -0.95 -15.68
CA ALA A 111 11.53 -1.61 -16.88
C ALA A 111 12.92 -1.12 -17.28
N ARG A 112 13.16 0.19 -17.21
CA ARG A 112 14.45 0.83 -17.54
C ARG A 112 15.57 0.36 -16.63
N GLU A 113 15.33 0.25 -15.32
CA GLU A 113 16.34 -0.26 -14.39
C GLU A 113 16.51 -1.78 -14.45
N ASN A 114 15.54 -2.49 -15.04
CA ASN A 114 15.49 -3.94 -15.11
C ASN A 114 15.66 -4.61 -13.73
N ARG A 115 15.18 -3.95 -12.68
CA ARG A 115 15.28 -4.39 -11.29
C ARG A 115 14.25 -3.67 -10.43
N GLY A 116 13.07 -4.26 -10.30
CA GLY A 116 12.04 -3.64 -9.48
C GLY A 116 10.73 -4.39 -9.40
N VAL A 117 9.84 -3.84 -8.59
CA VAL A 117 8.54 -4.40 -8.29
C VAL A 117 7.48 -3.31 -8.37
N PHE A 118 6.43 -3.58 -9.13
CA PHE A 118 5.20 -2.80 -9.07
C PHE A 118 4.14 -3.62 -8.32
N LEU A 119 3.71 -3.14 -7.15
CA LEU A 119 2.64 -3.74 -6.36
C LEU A 119 1.32 -3.05 -6.64
N TYR A 120 0.29 -3.85 -6.87
CA TYR A 120 -1.08 -3.41 -7.09
C TYR A 120 -1.99 -4.02 -6.01
N LEU A 121 -2.40 -3.19 -5.06
CA LEU A 121 -3.14 -3.58 -3.86
C LEU A 121 -4.61 -3.18 -3.98
N HIS A 122 -5.54 -4.07 -3.62
CA HIS A 122 -6.98 -3.88 -3.87
C HIS A 122 -7.77 -3.37 -2.65
N HIS A 123 -7.14 -3.26 -1.47
CA HIS A 123 -7.85 -3.22 -0.20
C HIS A 123 -8.31 -1.81 0.25
N THR A 124 -7.61 -0.73 -0.12
CA THR A 124 -7.94 0.65 0.27
C THR A 124 -8.40 1.52 -0.90
N GLY A 125 -8.06 1.14 -2.11
CA GLY A 125 -8.38 1.88 -3.31
C GLY A 125 -9.50 1.19 -4.07
N ARG A 126 -10.70 1.78 -4.08
CA ARG A 126 -11.69 1.54 -5.16
C ARG A 126 -11.63 2.62 -6.24
N GLY A 127 -10.96 3.74 -5.95
CA GLY A 127 -11.08 4.99 -6.71
C GLY A 127 -12.40 5.74 -6.49
N PHE A 128 -13.39 5.12 -5.82
CA PHE A 128 -14.67 5.72 -5.47
C PHE A 128 -15.20 5.19 -4.13
N SER A 129 -16.07 5.94 -3.47
CA SER A 129 -16.92 5.48 -2.37
C SER A 129 -18.39 5.56 -2.78
N VAL A 130 -19.21 4.76 -2.11
CA VAL A 130 -20.66 4.85 -2.19
C VAL A 130 -21.13 5.32 -0.82
N ASP A 131 -21.66 6.53 -0.77
CA ASP A 131 -22.17 7.10 0.46
C ASP A 131 -23.69 6.84 0.52
N PRO A 132 -24.23 6.47 1.69
CA PRO A 132 -25.67 6.24 1.84
C PRO A 132 -26.50 7.44 1.38
N ALA A 133 -27.69 7.18 0.85
CA ALA A 133 -28.63 8.23 0.56
C ALA A 133 -29.11 8.91 1.85
N GLU A 134 -29.15 10.24 1.88
CA GLU A 134 -29.67 11.00 3.02
C GLU A 134 -31.21 10.98 3.06
N GLU A 135 -31.84 10.89 1.89
CA GLU A 135 -33.30 10.91 1.74
C GLU A 135 -33.89 9.50 1.53
N PRO A 136 -35.01 9.16 2.18
CA PRO A 136 -35.71 7.90 1.97
C PRO A 136 -36.14 7.72 0.50
N GLY A 137 -35.74 6.60 -0.11
CA GLY A 137 -36.07 6.27 -1.50
C GLY A 137 -35.12 6.84 -2.56
N ALA A 138 -34.13 7.65 -2.18
CA ALA A 138 -33.06 8.05 -3.08
C ALA A 138 -31.99 6.95 -3.23
N LEU A 139 -31.29 6.97 -4.36
CA LEU A 139 -30.14 6.09 -4.59
C LEU A 139 -28.91 6.59 -3.82
N PRO A 140 -28.07 5.68 -3.28
CA PRO A 140 -26.76 6.05 -2.74
C PRO A 140 -25.90 6.81 -3.76
N GLN A 141 -25.14 7.79 -3.29
CA GLN A 141 -24.31 8.62 -4.18
C GLN A 141 -22.90 8.05 -4.32
N ILE A 142 -22.40 8.04 -5.56
CA ILE A 142 -21.01 7.70 -5.85
C ILE A 142 -20.17 8.96 -5.73
N HIS A 143 -19.10 8.89 -4.93
CA HIS A 143 -18.12 9.95 -4.83
C HIS A 143 -16.74 9.47 -5.25
N PHE A 144 -16.11 10.23 -6.14
CA PHE A 144 -14.73 10.00 -6.57
C PHE A 144 -13.79 10.82 -5.70
N HIS A 145 -12.72 10.20 -5.21
CA HIS A 145 -11.56 10.87 -4.60
C HIS A 145 -11.87 12.00 -3.58
N LYS A 146 -12.74 11.78 -2.58
CA LYS A 146 -12.90 12.74 -1.47
C LYS A 146 -11.57 12.84 -0.67
N ARG A 147 -10.93 14.01 -0.71
CA ARG A 147 -9.81 14.39 0.18
C ARG A 147 -10.30 15.39 1.23
N GLY A 148 -9.96 15.18 2.50
CA GLY A 148 -10.11 16.21 3.55
C GLY A 148 -10.79 15.76 4.84
N GLN A 149 -11.87 14.98 4.78
CA GLN A 149 -12.55 14.47 6.00
C GLN A 149 -12.19 13.02 6.34
N LEU A 150 -11.84 12.22 5.33
CA LEU A 150 -11.74 10.76 5.45
C LEU A 150 -10.37 10.26 5.98
N ASP A 151 -9.30 11.05 5.90
CA ASP A 151 -7.98 10.70 6.47
C ASP A 151 -7.99 10.74 8.02
N ARG A 152 -9.02 11.37 8.62
CA ARG A 152 -9.19 11.44 10.08
C ARG A 152 -10.11 10.35 10.62
N GLU A 153 -10.80 9.61 9.77
CA GLU A 153 -11.68 8.55 10.22
C GLU A 153 -10.86 7.33 10.66
N PRO A 154 -11.05 6.84 11.90
CA PRO A 154 -10.30 5.71 12.41
C PRO A 154 -10.44 4.45 11.55
N ALA A 155 -11.61 4.25 10.93
CA ALA A 155 -11.85 3.11 10.05
C ALA A 155 -10.93 3.14 8.81
N ARG A 156 -10.79 4.28 8.15
CA ARG A 156 -9.88 4.42 7.00
C ARG A 156 -8.42 4.29 7.39
N GLN A 157 -8.03 4.85 8.54
CA GLN A 157 -6.65 4.68 9.02
C GLN A 157 -6.29 3.21 9.24
N ARG A 158 -7.22 2.41 9.76
CA ARG A 158 -7.04 0.95 9.89
C ARG A 158 -6.92 0.27 8.52
N MET A 159 -7.73 0.67 7.54
CA MET A 159 -7.63 0.12 6.18
C MET A 159 -6.27 0.43 5.56
N VAL A 160 -5.79 1.67 5.70
CA VAL A 160 -4.45 2.10 5.23
C VAL A 160 -3.37 1.24 5.87
N GLN A 161 -3.38 1.10 7.19
CA GLN A 161 -2.40 0.28 7.91
C GLN A 161 -2.44 -1.19 7.48
N HIS A 162 -3.64 -1.73 7.24
CA HIS A 162 -3.81 -3.09 6.75
C HIS A 162 -3.18 -3.29 5.37
N GLU A 163 -3.43 -2.36 4.43
CA GLU A 163 -2.83 -2.41 3.09
C GLU A 163 -1.30 -2.27 3.14
N SER A 164 -0.75 -1.36 3.96
CA SER A 164 0.70 -1.27 4.14
C SER A 164 1.29 -2.57 4.68
N GLY A 165 0.59 -3.26 5.59
CA GLY A 165 1.00 -4.56 6.12
C GLY A 165 1.00 -5.67 5.07
N ILE A 166 -0.04 -5.72 4.22
CA ILE A 166 -0.10 -6.63 3.07
C ILE A 166 1.06 -6.35 2.11
N GLY A 167 1.25 -5.09 1.72
CA GLY A 167 2.34 -4.68 0.85
C GLY A 167 3.71 -5.08 1.40
N ALA A 168 3.93 -4.89 2.70
CA ALA A 168 5.16 -5.31 3.36
C ALA A 168 5.36 -6.83 3.33
N GLN A 169 4.32 -7.64 3.62
CA GLN A 169 4.45 -9.10 3.54
C GLN A 169 4.77 -9.59 2.13
N ILE A 170 4.18 -8.96 1.10
CA ILE A 170 4.51 -9.27 -0.29
C ILE A 170 5.99 -8.94 -0.59
N LEU A 171 6.48 -7.76 -0.19
CA LEU A 171 7.88 -7.37 -0.43
C LEU A 171 8.86 -8.31 0.31
N ILE A 172 8.57 -8.68 1.55
CA ILE A 172 9.38 -9.63 2.33
C ILE A 172 9.40 -11.01 1.66
N ASP A 173 8.25 -11.48 1.19
CA ASP A 173 8.14 -12.74 0.46
C ASP A 173 8.93 -12.72 -0.86
N LEU A 174 8.98 -11.56 -1.55
CA LEU A 174 9.85 -11.34 -2.71
C LEU A 174 11.35 -11.27 -2.36
N GLY A 175 11.70 -11.37 -1.07
CA GLY A 175 13.08 -11.33 -0.59
C GLY A 175 13.65 -9.92 -0.44
N LEU A 176 12.81 -8.88 -0.50
CA LEU A 176 13.24 -7.50 -0.38
C LEU A 176 13.34 -7.06 1.09
N ARG A 177 14.45 -6.41 1.41
CA ARG A 177 14.69 -5.78 2.71
C ARG A 177 15.04 -4.31 2.56
N ASP A 178 15.89 -3.98 1.59
CA ASP A 178 16.20 -2.59 1.24
C ASP A 178 15.55 -2.25 -0.09
N ILE A 179 14.81 -1.14 -0.15
CA ILE A 179 14.08 -0.71 -1.35
C ILE A 179 14.25 0.78 -1.63
N ARG A 180 14.12 1.16 -2.89
CA ARG A 180 13.92 2.56 -3.30
C ARG A 180 12.46 2.75 -3.69
N VAL A 181 11.75 3.65 -3.03
CA VAL A 181 10.28 3.78 -3.22
C VAL A 181 9.95 4.86 -4.23
N LEU A 182 9.18 4.51 -5.27
CA LEU A 182 8.60 5.43 -6.24
C LEU A 182 7.36 6.14 -5.66
N THR A 183 7.56 7.34 -5.10
CA THR A 183 6.48 8.09 -4.44
C THR A 183 6.70 9.59 -4.43
N ASN A 184 5.60 10.34 -4.50
CA ASN A 184 5.57 11.79 -4.28
C ASN A 184 5.08 12.16 -2.86
N HIS A 185 4.88 11.16 -1.98
CA HIS A 185 4.25 11.34 -0.67
C HIS A 185 5.10 10.75 0.48
N PRO A 186 6.05 11.52 1.02
CA PRO A 186 7.05 11.02 1.97
C PRO A 186 6.45 10.57 3.31
N LYS A 187 5.37 11.22 3.78
CA LYS A 187 4.71 10.87 5.06
C LYS A 187 4.12 9.46 5.09
N LYS A 188 3.84 8.86 3.92
CA LYS A 188 3.21 7.54 3.82
C LYS A 188 4.24 6.40 3.83
N VAL A 189 5.53 6.72 3.74
CA VAL A 189 6.64 5.76 3.66
C VAL A 189 7.02 5.17 5.03
N VAL A 190 6.75 5.90 6.12
CA VAL A 190 7.15 5.55 7.50
C VAL A 190 6.54 4.23 7.99
N ALA A 191 5.48 3.73 7.34
CA ALA A 191 4.86 2.47 7.72
C ALA A 191 5.80 1.27 7.52
N LEU A 192 6.58 1.23 6.42
CA LEU A 192 7.30 0.02 5.98
C LEU A 192 8.49 -0.37 6.88
N GLU A 193 9.14 0.59 7.53
CA GLU A 193 10.28 0.34 8.44
C GLU A 193 9.90 -0.57 9.61
N GLY A 194 8.66 -0.44 10.11
CA GLY A 194 8.12 -1.30 11.16
C GLY A 194 8.03 -2.78 10.76
N TYR A 195 8.11 -3.09 9.47
CA TYR A 195 8.00 -4.44 8.92
C TYR A 195 9.37 -5.04 8.55
N GLY A 196 10.48 -4.39 8.92
CA GLY A 196 11.82 -4.86 8.58
C GLY A 196 12.21 -4.57 7.12
N ILE A 197 11.54 -3.60 6.50
CA ILE A 197 11.89 -3.07 5.18
C ILE A 197 12.49 -1.68 5.36
N THR A 198 13.76 -1.52 5.00
CA THR A 198 14.45 -0.24 4.98
C THR A 198 14.17 0.50 3.68
N ILE A 199 13.74 1.75 3.76
CA ILE A 199 13.70 2.63 2.59
C ILE A 199 15.08 3.27 2.41
N ALA A 200 15.84 2.77 1.44
CA ALA A 200 17.16 3.28 1.11
C ALA A 200 17.11 4.61 0.34
N ASP A 201 16.04 4.83 -0.43
CA ASP A 201 15.85 6.08 -1.19
C ASP A 201 14.35 6.31 -1.49
N GLN A 202 13.99 7.57 -1.74
CA GLN A 202 12.67 7.96 -2.25
C GLN A 202 12.83 8.61 -3.62
N VAL A 203 12.33 7.94 -4.65
CA VAL A 203 12.44 8.38 -6.03
C VAL A 203 11.12 9.05 -6.43
N PRO A 204 11.11 10.36 -6.74
CA PRO A 204 9.89 11.05 -7.12
C PRO A 204 9.41 10.61 -8.52
N LEU A 205 8.09 10.70 -8.73
CA LEU A 205 7.43 10.48 -10.02
C LEU A 205 7.15 11.83 -10.68
N CYS A 206 7.79 12.10 -11.82
CA CYS A 206 7.58 13.32 -12.58
C CYS A 206 6.27 13.27 -13.38
N VAL A 207 5.21 13.82 -12.80
CA VAL A 207 3.88 13.97 -13.43
C VAL A 207 3.75 15.38 -13.99
N ALA A 208 3.28 15.54 -15.23
CA ALA A 208 3.22 16.86 -15.88
C ALA A 208 2.23 17.83 -15.20
N SER A 209 1.18 17.30 -14.58
CA SER A 209 0.18 18.07 -13.84
C SER A 209 -0.32 17.26 -12.65
N PRO A 210 0.37 17.36 -11.49
CA PRO A 210 0.05 16.54 -10.32
C PRO A 210 -1.37 16.82 -9.82
N LYS A 211 -2.11 15.75 -9.53
CA LYS A 211 -3.50 15.84 -9.05
C LYS A 211 -3.62 15.39 -7.60
N PRO A 212 -4.73 15.72 -6.91
CA PRO A 212 -5.02 15.15 -5.60
C PRO A 212 -5.04 13.62 -5.69
N THR A 213 -4.05 12.96 -5.07
CA THR A 213 -3.98 11.50 -5.09
C THR A 213 -4.61 10.89 -3.84
N HIS A 214 -5.30 9.77 -4.06
CA HIS A 214 -5.80 8.86 -3.03
C HIS A 214 -4.87 7.65 -2.85
N GLN A 215 -3.83 7.52 -3.67
CA GLN A 215 -2.84 6.46 -3.59
C GLN A 215 -2.22 6.41 -2.18
N VAL A 216 -2.34 5.27 -1.54
CA VAL A 216 -1.82 4.98 -0.21
C VAL A 216 -0.55 4.13 -0.39
N LEU A 217 0.45 4.33 0.48
CA LEU A 217 1.56 3.37 0.61
C LEU A 217 1.20 2.40 1.74
#